data_AF-A0A822H8Z1-F1
#
_entry.id   AF-A0A822H8Z1-F1
#
_cell.length_a   1.000
_cell.length_b   1.000
_cell.length_c   1.000
_cell.angle_alpha   90.00
_cell.angle_beta   90.00
_cell.angle_gamma   90.00
#
_symmetry.space_group_name_H-M   'P 1'
#
loop_
_entity.id
_entity.type
_entity.pdbx_description
1 polymer ?
#
loop_
_entity_poly.entity_id
_entity_poly.type
_entity_poly.pdbx_seq_one_letter_code
_entity_poly.pdbx_strand_id
1 'polypeptide(L)' 'MDFYWHYSGKETVDAHGKENLCRAISVAKQVFNTLTEYIQGPCPQNQLALANSRLWDAIAGFLYIFAHMQRKLSQ' A
#
# COMPACT_ATOMS: atom_id res chain seq x y z
N MET A 1 2.21 8.21 1.80
CA MET A 1 2.51 8.82 3.12
C MET A 1 1.78 10.14 3.31
N ASP A 2 1.71 11.01 2.30
CA ASP A 2 1.09 12.34 2.42
C ASP A 2 -0.40 12.30 2.80
N PHE A 3 -1.15 11.33 2.27
CA PHE A 3 -2.54 11.09 2.70
C PHE A 3 -2.63 10.81 4.20
N TYR A 4 -1.77 9.93 4.73
CA TYR A 4 -1.73 9.64 6.16
C TYR A 4 -1.41 10.90 6.97
N TRP A 5 -0.38 11.65 6.58
CA TRP A 5 0.02 12.87 7.30
C TRP A 5 -1.08 13.93 7.30
N HIS A 6 -1.85 14.06 6.22
CA HIS A 6 -2.99 14.95 6.16
C HIS A 6 -4.11 14.59 7.16
N TYR A 7 -4.31 13.29 7.42
CA TYR A 7 -5.32 12.78 8.35
C TYR A 7 -4.77 12.39 9.74
N SER A 8 -3.46 12.55 9.99
CA SER A 8 -2.83 12.08 11.23
C SER A 8 -3.36 12.82 12.47
N GLY A 9 -3.56 14.13 12.37
CA GLY A 9 -4.14 14.97 13.42
C GLY A 9 -5.67 15.04 13.46
N LYS A 10 -6.36 14.45 12.46
CA LYS A 10 -7.83 14.44 12.40
C LYS A 10 -8.39 13.23 13.14
N GLU A 11 -9.49 13.38 13.85
CA GLU A 11 -10.10 12.26 14.59
C GLU A 11 -10.56 11.14 13.65
N THR A 12 -11.27 11.52 12.59
CA THR A 12 -11.81 10.61 11.57
C THR A 12 -11.40 11.01 10.16
N VAL A 13 -11.49 10.05 9.23
CA VAL A 13 -11.37 10.31 7.78
C VAL A 13 -12.78 10.57 7.24
N ASP A 14 -12.95 11.65 6.50
CA ASP A 14 -14.22 12.02 5.89
C ASP A 14 -14.60 11.08 4.73
N ALA A 15 -15.85 11.15 4.27
CA ALA A 15 -16.35 10.26 3.23
C ALA A 15 -15.53 10.34 1.93
N HIS A 16 -15.11 11.55 1.54
CA HIS A 16 -14.31 11.76 0.33
C HIS A 16 -12.89 11.20 0.50
N GLY A 17 -12.27 11.39 1.68
CA GLY A 17 -11.00 10.75 2.02
C GLY A 17 -11.08 9.22 1.98
N LYS A 18 -12.15 8.63 2.54
CA LYS A 18 -12.39 7.17 2.49
C LYS A 18 -12.50 6.68 1.04
N GLU A 19 -13.28 7.35 0.20
CA GLU A 19 -13.43 7.00 -1.22
C GLU A 19 -12.10 7.06 -1.99
N ASN A 20 -11.35 8.15 -1.82
CA ASN A 20 -10.06 8.32 -2.49
C ASN A 20 -9.04 7.26 -2.03
N LEU A 21 -9.03 6.91 -0.75
CA LEU A 21 -8.19 5.84 -0.23
C LEU A 21 -8.57 4.48 -0.84
N CYS A 22 -9.86 4.16 -0.94
CA CYS A 22 -10.34 2.92 -1.57
C CYS A 22 -9.93 2.81 -3.05
N ARG A 23 -10.00 3.92 -3.80
CA ARG A 23 -9.50 3.96 -5.18
C ARG A 23 -7.99 3.71 -5.24
N ALA A 24 -7.21 4.36 -4.37
CA ALA A 24 -5.76 4.14 -4.30
C ALA A 24 -5.40 2.69 -3.94
N ILE A 25 -6.12 2.07 -3.00
CA ILE A 25 -5.95 0.65 -2.64
C ILE A 25 -6.27 -0.25 -3.83
N SER A 26 -7.28 0.08 -4.62
CA SER A 26 -7.65 -0.70 -5.81
C SER A 26 -6.53 -0.71 -6.86
N VAL A 27 -5.88 0.44 -7.08
CA VAL A 27 -4.70 0.55 -7.94
C VAL A 27 -3.53 -0.25 -7.37
N ALA A 28 -3.26 -0.11 -6.07
CA ALA A 28 -2.19 -0.86 -5.40
C ALA A 28 -2.39 -2.38 -5.52
N LYS A 29 -3.63 -2.86 -5.35
CA LYS A 29 -4.00 -4.27 -5.54
C LYS A 29 -3.60 -4.78 -6.91
N GLN A 30 -3.91 -4.03 -7.96
CA GLN A 30 -3.56 -4.42 -9.34
C GLN A 30 -2.04 -4.51 -9.51
N VAL A 31 -1.29 -3.52 -8.98
CA VAL A 31 0.18 -3.56 -9.02
C VAL A 31 0.72 -4.79 -8.29
N PHE A 32 0.24 -5.10 -7.09
CA PHE A 32 0.67 -6.29 -6.36
C PHE A 32 0.33 -7.59 -7.12
N ASN A 33 -0.83 -7.68 -7.77
CA ASN A 33 -1.16 -8.83 -8.61
C ASN A 33 -0.12 -9.03 -9.73
N THR A 34 0.23 -7.95 -10.44
CA THR A 34 1.24 -8.03 -11.51
C THR A 34 2.63 -8.40 -10.98
N LEU A 35 3.01 -7.92 -9.78
CA LEU A 35 4.26 -8.32 -9.13
C LEU A 35 4.24 -9.80 -8.73
N THR A 36 3.11 -10.33 -8.27
CA THR A 36 2.98 -11.76 -7.96
C THR A 36 3.04 -12.63 -9.20
N GLU A 37 2.41 -12.20 -10.30
CA GLU A 37 2.48 -12.86 -11.61
C GLU A 37 3.93 -12.88 -12.14
N TYR A 38 4.67 -11.78 -11.96
CA TYR A 38 6.07 -11.66 -12.37
C TYR A 38 7.01 -12.66 -11.69
N ILE A 39 6.63 -13.17 -10.50
CA ILE A 39 7.41 -14.17 -9.74
C ILE A 39 6.69 -15.50 -9.51
N GLN A 40 5.59 -15.76 -10.20
CA GLN A 40 4.70 -16.90 -9.91
C GLN A 40 5.37 -18.27 -10.14
N GLY A 41 6.42 -18.34 -10.96
CA GLY A 41 7.25 -19.53 -11.17
C GLY A 41 8.66 -19.39 -10.59
N PRO A 42 9.47 -20.46 -10.56
CA PRO A 42 10.87 -20.39 -10.17
C PRO A 42 11.66 -19.56 -11.19
N CYS A 43 11.77 -18.25 -10.95
CA CYS A 43 12.48 -17.29 -11.79
C CYS A 43 13.52 -16.51 -10.96
N PRO A 44 14.68 -17.12 -10.65
CA PRO A 44 15.66 -16.56 -9.72
C PRO A 44 16.12 -15.14 -10.11
N GLN A 45 16.24 -14.84 -11.40
CA GLN A 45 16.62 -13.50 -11.86
C GLN A 45 15.56 -12.43 -11.51
N ASN A 46 14.27 -12.73 -11.69
CA ASN A 46 13.18 -11.81 -11.37
C ASN A 46 13.09 -11.58 -9.86
N GLN A 47 13.27 -12.65 -9.08
CA GLN A 47 13.30 -12.58 -7.62
C GLN A 47 14.48 -11.74 -7.12
N LEU A 48 15.68 -11.92 -7.70
CA LEU A 48 16.85 -11.12 -7.36
C LEU A 48 16.69 -9.65 -7.77
N ALA A 49 16.08 -9.39 -8.93
CA ALA A 49 15.77 -8.04 -9.37
C ALA A 49 14.80 -7.33 -8.41
N LEU A 50 13.76 -8.03 -7.95
CA LEU A 50 12.84 -7.50 -6.95
C LEU A 50 13.51 -7.30 -5.59
N ALA A 51 14.37 -8.23 -5.17
CA ALA A 51 15.08 -8.15 -3.89
C ALA A 51 16.00 -6.92 -3.81
N ASN A 52 16.62 -6.53 -4.94
CA ASN A 52 17.49 -5.36 -5.05
C ASN A 52 16.74 -4.08 -5.50
N SER A 53 15.41 -4.14 -5.61
CA SER A 53 14.59 -2.99 -5.95
C SER A 53 14.17 -2.17 -4.71
N ARG A 54 13.47 -1.08 -4.93
CA ARG A 54 12.85 -0.26 -3.87
C ARG A 54 11.53 -0.80 -3.33
N LEU A 55 11.18 -2.05 -3.66
CA LEU A 55 9.94 -2.68 -3.21
C LEU A 55 9.81 -2.66 -1.68
N TRP A 56 10.92 -2.88 -0.97
CA TRP A 56 10.93 -2.92 0.50
C TRP A 56 10.57 -1.58 1.15
N ASP A 57 11.04 -0.46 0.58
CA ASP A 57 10.65 0.88 1.01
C ASP A 57 9.13 1.06 0.90
N ALA A 58 8.55 0.61 -0.21
CA ALA A 58 7.11 0.72 -0.47
C ALA A 58 6.30 -0.15 0.50
N ILE A 59 6.71 -1.41 0.71
CA ILE A 59 6.04 -2.34 1.65
C ILE A 59 6.03 -1.78 3.08
N ALA A 60 7.16 -1.24 3.55
CA ALA A 60 7.23 -0.62 4.87
C ALA A 60 6.22 0.54 5.01
N GLY A 61 6.08 1.36 3.96
CA GLY A 61 5.09 2.43 3.92
C GLY A 61 3.64 1.94 3.93
N PHE A 62 3.32 0.87 3.21
CA PHE A 62 1.97 0.26 3.24
C PHE A 62 1.62 -0.28 4.62
N LEU A 63 2.54 -1.00 5.26
CA LEU A 63 2.34 -1.53 6.62
C LEU A 63 2.10 -0.42 7.64
N TYR A 64 2.85 0.68 7.54
CA TYR A 64 2.66 1.85 8.39
C TYR A 64 1.27 2.48 8.22
N ILE A 65 0.82 2.66 6.98
CA ILE A 65 -0.52 3.20 6.69
C ILE A 65 -1.61 2.26 7.25
N PHE A 66 -1.48 0.95 7.05
CA PHE A 66 -2.45 -0.02 7.57
C PHE A 66 -2.53 0.03 9.10
N ALA A 67 -1.39 -0.03 9.79
CA ALA A 67 -1.36 -0.03 11.26
C ALA A 67 -2.03 1.23 11.84
N HIS A 68 -1.76 2.40 11.28
CA HIS A 68 -2.23 3.66 11.85
C HIS A 68 -3.59 4.13 11.35
N MET A 69 -4.02 3.73 10.15
CA MET A 69 -5.31 4.14 9.58
C MET A 69 -6.43 3.13 9.82
N GLN A 70 -6.13 1.87 10.13
CA GLN A 70 -7.16 0.83 10.35
C GLN A 70 -8.18 1.26 11.42
N ARG A 71 -7.70 1.83 12.55
CA ARG A 71 -8.58 2.32 13.63
C ARG A 71 -9.44 3.52 13.20
N LYS A 72 -8.90 4.43 12.39
CA LYS A 72 -9.62 5.64 11.94
C LYS A 72 -10.63 5.36 10.83
N LEU A 73 -10.47 4.24 10.12
CA LEU A 73 -11.37 3.82 9.04
C LEU A 73 -12.53 2.94 9.55
N SER A 74 -12.33 2.22 10.66
CA SER A 74 -13.33 1.34 11.28
C SER A 74 -14.36 2.07 12.15
N GLN A 75 -14.14 3.35 12.45
CA GLN A 75 -15.09 4.25 13.11
C GLN A 75 -15.96 4.96 12.06
#